data_AF-A0A1I8HKU3-F1
#
_entry.id   AF-A0A1I8HKU3-F1
#
_cell.length_a   1.000
_cell.length_b   1.000
_cell.length_c   1.000
_cell.angle_alpha   90.00
_cell.angle_beta   90.00
_cell.angle_gamma   90.00
#
_symmetry.space_group_name_H-M   'P 1'
#
loop_
_entity.id
_entity.type
_entity.pdbx_description
1 polymer ?
#
loop_
_entity_poly.entity_id
_entity_poly.type
_entity_poly.pdbx_seq_one_letter_code
_entity_poly.pdbx_strand_id
1 'polypeptide(L)'
;MDTPLRSVIVITEKFRAISSVEHAVLNNTQIVVAPHDRGLQGLTNAISAALKGRKANNIAFIFNSTLNSVQICLEEDQRLCLFNLESVKTCFELRNFFLYVSSAFLTQELGSKRVDFLACSNAGTQEAQALLQELRSLLGSDIEVSLSRELWGLDVIIQRNIDERGRNYRVGDVYYKPDKLRTLTASSGQSLAGFEKIRIVGKGAYGTAVLYRKKDDDSLVILKEINMHDLTAQERLLCLNEIKADSSTDADEDGTASARGGGGGGGSGGQMGSGSGSRPDKRSVLYAMNLANLSLTPYNLPSKLRIRSVCCSDTHAIAVGSERSVYSWGENASGQLGHEDLIARSKPTLVDALRGKGISRATCGLAFSVFTSDNGIVMTCGSGSHGCLGHGDWVSVARPKLIESLLSVDVAAIACGPQHVVAASKEGRVFAWGRGADGRTGLRDETDRCAPTPVPIQEPQRIRAVYAGTDGSMFLTDAGSVLATGNNRHNRLGLNQRQGFLMTMKNMFNKLDVDGVKEPTPLRALARYKVIYISMGPEHTAVLVEPNHVVTFGRNSE
;
A
#
# COMPACT_ATOMS: atom_id res chain seq x y z
N MET A 1 -28.82 -14.06 40.61
CA MET A 1 -29.78 -14.26 39.52
C MET A 1 -29.09 -13.83 38.25
N ASP A 2 -28.92 -14.74 37.29
CA ASP A 2 -28.35 -14.39 35.98
C ASP A 2 -29.22 -13.31 35.32
N THR A 3 -28.60 -12.23 34.88
CA THR A 3 -29.28 -11.20 34.10
C THR A 3 -29.91 -11.82 32.85
N PRO A 4 -31.20 -11.59 32.58
CA PRO A 4 -31.86 -12.15 31.41
C PRO A 4 -31.20 -11.65 30.12
N LEU A 5 -30.97 -12.58 29.19
CA LEU A 5 -30.37 -12.27 27.89
C LEU A 5 -31.32 -11.36 27.12
N ARG A 6 -30.85 -10.16 26.77
CA ARG A 6 -31.68 -9.15 26.10
C ARG A 6 -31.35 -9.01 24.63
N SER A 7 -30.06 -9.11 24.29
CA SER A 7 -29.56 -8.84 22.94
C SER A 7 -28.56 -9.90 22.50
N VAL A 8 -28.45 -10.11 21.19
CA VAL A 8 -27.49 -11.01 20.56
C VAL A 8 -26.79 -10.26 19.44
N ILE A 9 -25.48 -10.42 19.31
CA ILE A 9 -24.71 -9.89 18.17
C ILE A 9 -24.07 -11.07 17.45
N VAL A 10 -24.42 -11.24 16.18
CA VAL A 10 -23.83 -12.24 15.30
C VAL A 10 -22.76 -11.58 14.46
N ILE A 11 -21.53 -12.01 14.61
CA ILE A 11 -20.36 -11.45 13.92
C ILE A 11 -19.74 -12.55 13.06
N THR A 12 -19.52 -12.27 11.77
CA THR A 12 -18.77 -13.22 10.94
C THR A 12 -17.29 -13.15 11.29
N GLU A 13 -16.61 -14.30 11.34
CA GLU A 13 -15.19 -14.39 11.74
C GLU A 13 -14.23 -13.54 10.89
N LYS A 14 -14.65 -13.10 9.70
CA LYS A 14 -13.90 -12.19 8.83
C LYS A 14 -13.94 -10.72 9.28
N PHE A 15 -14.73 -10.37 10.29
CA PHE A 15 -14.79 -9.02 10.85
C PHE A 15 -13.53 -8.71 11.67
N ARG A 16 -12.84 -7.60 11.35
CA ARG A 16 -11.48 -7.32 11.86
C ARG A 16 -11.40 -6.87 13.33
N ALA A 17 -12.51 -6.47 13.95
CA ALA A 17 -12.53 -5.82 15.26
C ALA A 17 -13.38 -6.56 16.31
N ILE A 18 -13.41 -7.90 16.24
CA ILE A 18 -14.22 -8.75 17.16
C ILE A 18 -13.85 -8.49 18.62
N SER A 19 -12.56 -8.44 18.97
CA SER A 19 -12.08 -8.20 20.34
C SER A 19 -12.55 -6.86 20.91
N SER A 20 -12.57 -5.81 20.09
CA SER A 20 -13.07 -4.49 20.47
C SER A 20 -14.58 -4.50 20.74
N VAL A 21 -15.34 -5.26 19.94
CA VAL A 21 -16.78 -5.46 20.15
C VAL A 21 -17.02 -6.21 21.46
N GLU A 22 -16.27 -7.27 21.73
CA GLU A 22 -16.35 -8.05 22.98
C GLU A 22 -16.13 -7.21 24.25
N HIS A 23 -15.27 -6.19 24.19
CA HIS A 23 -14.97 -5.34 25.34
C HIS A 23 -16.04 -4.26 25.58
N ALA A 24 -16.84 -3.94 24.57
CA ALA A 24 -17.81 -2.86 24.59
C ALA A 24 -19.27 -3.30 24.77
N VAL A 25 -19.58 -4.60 24.63
CA VAL A 25 -20.97 -5.10 24.78
C VAL A 25 -21.54 -4.92 26.19
N LEU A 26 -22.86 -4.78 26.25
CA LEU A 26 -23.62 -4.80 27.51
C LEU A 26 -23.57 -6.19 28.16
N ASN A 27 -23.72 -6.24 29.48
CA ASN A 27 -23.64 -7.51 30.25
C ASN A 27 -24.75 -8.51 29.88
N ASN A 28 -25.85 -8.03 29.29
CA ASN A 28 -26.99 -8.83 28.83
C ASN A 28 -27.00 -9.02 27.31
N THR A 29 -25.86 -8.80 26.65
CA THR A 29 -25.65 -9.03 25.22
C THR A 29 -24.74 -10.22 25.02
N GLN A 30 -25.16 -11.20 24.22
CA GLN A 30 -24.34 -12.35 23.86
C GLN A 30 -23.73 -12.19 22.46
N ILE A 31 -22.43 -12.43 22.33
CA ILE A 31 -21.74 -12.44 21.04
C ILE A 31 -21.70 -13.86 20.49
N VAL A 32 -21.98 -13.99 19.20
CA VAL A 32 -21.87 -15.20 18.41
C VAL A 32 -20.89 -14.95 17.28
N VAL A 33 -19.70 -15.52 17.37
CA VAL A 33 -18.74 -15.51 16.26
C VAL A 33 -19.08 -16.68 15.35
N ALA A 34 -19.62 -16.38 14.17
CA ALA A 34 -20.08 -17.37 13.21
C ALA A 34 -19.01 -17.64 12.14
N PRO A 35 -18.79 -18.92 11.77
CA PRO A 35 -17.86 -19.28 10.70
C PRO A 35 -18.40 -18.76 9.37
N HIS A 36 -17.50 -18.22 8.55
CA HIS A 36 -17.88 -17.63 7.27
C HIS A 36 -17.97 -18.68 6.15
N ASP A 37 -17.39 -19.87 6.31
CA ASP A 37 -17.26 -20.92 5.30
C ASP A 37 -18.29 -22.05 5.39
N ARG A 38 -19.33 -21.90 6.23
CA ARG A 38 -20.34 -22.96 6.49
C ARG A 38 -21.76 -22.60 6.04
N GLY A 39 -21.90 -21.65 5.12
CA GLY A 39 -23.19 -21.17 4.62
C GLY A 39 -24.14 -20.65 5.71
N LEU A 40 -25.39 -20.41 5.31
CA LEU A 40 -26.42 -19.89 6.22
C LEU A 40 -26.81 -20.89 7.33
N GLN A 41 -26.69 -22.19 7.07
CA GLN A 41 -26.95 -23.23 8.07
C GLN A 41 -25.89 -23.20 9.18
N GLY A 42 -24.62 -22.97 8.83
CA GLY A 42 -23.54 -22.79 9.81
C GLY A 42 -23.78 -21.60 10.74
N LEU A 43 -24.24 -20.47 10.19
CA LEU A 43 -24.65 -19.30 10.98
C LEU A 43 -25.79 -19.65 11.95
N THR A 44 -26.81 -20.34 11.46
CA THR A 44 -27.97 -20.76 12.26
C THR A 44 -27.56 -21.68 13.42
N ASN A 45 -26.69 -22.64 13.15
CA ASN A 45 -26.17 -23.56 14.15
C ASN A 45 -25.32 -22.84 15.21
N ALA A 46 -24.50 -21.86 14.81
CA ALA A 46 -23.72 -21.04 15.74
C ALA A 46 -24.62 -20.22 16.67
N ILE A 47 -25.69 -19.61 16.15
CA ILE A 47 -26.67 -18.86 16.95
C ILE A 47 -27.37 -19.79 17.93
N SER A 48 -27.88 -20.93 17.46
CA SER A 48 -28.56 -21.92 18.31
C SER A 48 -27.66 -22.44 19.44
N ALA A 49 -26.42 -22.79 19.12
CA ALA A 49 -25.43 -23.27 20.08
C ALA A 49 -25.08 -22.21 21.14
N ALA A 50 -25.01 -20.94 20.75
CA ALA A 50 -24.76 -19.85 21.67
C ALA A 50 -25.95 -19.61 22.61
N LEU A 51 -27.17 -19.60 22.08
CA LEU A 51 -28.36 -19.26 22.85
C LEU A 51 -28.84 -20.38 23.76
N LYS A 52 -28.53 -21.65 23.46
CA LYS A 52 -28.88 -22.83 24.26
C LYS A 52 -30.37 -22.88 24.62
N GLY A 53 -31.23 -22.56 23.64
CA GLY A 53 -32.69 -22.54 23.79
C GLY A 53 -33.27 -21.26 24.40
N ARG A 54 -32.43 -20.29 24.81
CA ARG A 54 -32.90 -18.95 25.22
C ARG A 54 -33.28 -18.10 24.02
N LYS A 55 -34.20 -17.15 24.21
CA LYS A 55 -34.55 -16.13 23.21
C LYS A 55 -34.08 -14.76 23.66
N ALA A 56 -33.89 -13.84 22.72
CA ALA A 56 -33.52 -12.45 22.97
C ALA A 56 -34.55 -11.50 22.35
N ASN A 57 -34.54 -10.22 22.75
CA ASN A 57 -35.42 -9.21 22.15
C ASN A 57 -34.82 -8.59 20.89
N ASN A 58 -33.49 -8.50 20.83
CA ASN A 58 -32.78 -7.82 19.76
C ASN A 58 -31.68 -8.72 19.21
N ILE A 59 -31.54 -8.78 17.88
CA ILE A 59 -30.41 -9.40 17.22
C ILE A 59 -29.75 -8.41 16.26
N ALA A 60 -28.44 -8.24 16.39
CA ALA A 60 -27.62 -7.48 15.46
C ALA A 60 -26.77 -8.42 14.61
N PHE A 61 -26.62 -8.10 13.32
CA PHE A 61 -25.68 -8.73 12.41
C PHE A 61 -24.54 -7.78 12.07
N ILE A 62 -23.31 -8.27 12.21
CA ILE A 62 -22.09 -7.62 11.76
C ILE A 62 -21.44 -8.55 10.72
N PHE A 63 -21.60 -8.18 9.46
CA PHE A 63 -21.09 -8.92 8.32
C PHE A 63 -19.76 -8.34 7.83
N ASN A 64 -19.04 -9.11 7.01
CA ASN A 64 -17.81 -8.61 6.43
C ASN A 64 -18.14 -7.63 5.31
N SER A 65 -17.73 -6.37 5.46
CA SER A 65 -18.08 -5.30 4.53
C SER A 65 -16.83 -4.82 3.76
N THR A 66 -16.97 -4.71 2.44
CA THR A 66 -15.98 -4.12 1.52
C THR A 66 -16.50 -2.79 0.99
N LEU A 67 -15.69 -2.07 0.19
CA LEU A 67 -16.12 -0.82 -0.45
C LEU A 67 -17.37 -0.99 -1.32
N ASN A 68 -17.58 -2.17 -1.91
CA ASN A 68 -18.62 -2.40 -2.92
C ASN A 68 -19.67 -3.46 -2.52
N SER A 69 -19.50 -4.19 -1.41
CA SER A 69 -20.42 -5.28 -1.04
C SER A 69 -20.37 -5.63 0.46
N VAL A 70 -21.49 -6.16 0.98
CA VAL A 70 -21.59 -6.75 2.33
C VAL A 70 -21.75 -8.26 2.17
N GLN A 71 -20.88 -9.04 2.82
CA GLN A 71 -20.76 -10.49 2.65
C GLN A 71 -21.21 -11.24 3.90
N ILE A 72 -22.18 -12.14 3.74
CA ILE A 72 -22.74 -12.94 4.84
C ILE A 72 -21.84 -14.16 5.08
N CYS A 73 -21.80 -15.07 4.12
CA CYS A 73 -21.07 -16.34 4.20
C CYS A 73 -20.72 -16.86 2.79
N LEU A 74 -19.88 -17.89 2.77
CA LEU A 74 -19.56 -18.72 1.64
C LEU A 74 -20.43 -19.99 1.72
N GLU A 75 -21.17 -20.26 0.65
CA GLU A 75 -21.97 -21.49 0.50
C GLU A 75 -21.07 -22.68 0.12
N GLU A 76 -21.61 -23.90 0.24
CA GLU A 76 -20.86 -25.16 -0.01
C GLU A 76 -20.25 -25.22 -1.43
N ASP A 77 -20.93 -24.61 -2.41
CA ASP A 77 -20.50 -24.50 -3.81
C ASP A 77 -19.46 -23.38 -4.07
N GLN A 78 -18.89 -22.81 -3.00
CA GLN A 78 -17.98 -21.67 -3.04
C GLN A 78 -18.61 -20.35 -3.54
N ARG A 79 -19.95 -20.29 -3.64
CA ARG A 79 -20.64 -19.04 -3.99
C ARG A 79 -20.73 -18.13 -2.78
N LEU A 80 -20.48 -16.85 -3.00
CA LEU A 80 -20.59 -15.83 -1.96
C LEU A 80 -22.06 -15.43 -1.76
N CYS A 81 -22.56 -15.57 -0.55
CA CYS A 81 -23.87 -15.07 -0.14
C CYS A 81 -23.74 -13.59 0.25
N LEU A 82 -24.31 -12.71 -0.58
CA LEU A 82 -24.24 -11.26 -0.41
C LEU A 82 -25.47 -10.72 0.32
N PHE A 83 -25.25 -9.67 1.11
CA PHE A 83 -26.31 -8.89 1.72
C PHE A 83 -26.61 -7.65 0.87
N ASN A 84 -27.47 -7.82 -0.14
CA ASN A 84 -27.96 -6.76 -1.02
C ASN A 84 -29.44 -6.98 -1.38
N LEU A 85 -30.06 -5.99 -2.05
CA LEU A 85 -31.48 -6.02 -2.39
C LEU A 85 -31.87 -7.22 -3.25
N GLU A 86 -31.06 -7.51 -4.27
CA GLU A 86 -31.31 -8.62 -5.20
C GLU A 86 -31.32 -9.96 -4.47
N SER A 87 -30.31 -10.21 -3.63
CA SER A 87 -30.17 -11.47 -2.90
C SER A 87 -31.33 -11.69 -1.93
N VAL A 88 -31.79 -10.66 -1.23
CA VAL A 88 -32.96 -10.77 -0.32
C VAL A 88 -34.25 -11.01 -1.08
N LYS A 89 -34.39 -10.54 -2.33
CA LYS A 89 -35.58 -10.80 -3.16
C LYS A 89 -35.58 -12.20 -3.76
N THR A 90 -34.45 -12.66 -4.27
CA THR A 90 -34.37 -13.83 -5.15
C THR A 90 -33.92 -15.11 -4.45
N CYS A 91 -33.10 -15.01 -3.39
CA CYS A 91 -32.56 -16.19 -2.70
C CYS A 91 -33.53 -16.69 -1.62
N PHE A 92 -34.16 -17.84 -1.88
CA PHE A 92 -35.13 -18.47 -0.98
C PHE A 92 -34.49 -18.86 0.36
N GLU A 93 -33.27 -19.37 0.33
CA GLU A 93 -32.49 -19.82 1.48
C GLU A 93 -32.19 -18.65 2.43
N LEU A 94 -31.78 -17.50 1.88
CA LEU A 94 -31.50 -16.29 2.65
C LEU A 94 -32.76 -15.73 3.30
N ARG A 95 -33.90 -15.77 2.59
CA ARG A 95 -35.19 -15.34 3.15
C ARG A 95 -35.63 -16.25 4.29
N ASN A 96 -35.54 -17.57 4.10
CA ASN A 96 -35.86 -18.55 5.14
C ASN A 96 -34.93 -18.42 6.34
N PHE A 97 -33.65 -18.11 6.12
CA PHE A 97 -32.71 -17.85 7.20
C PHE A 97 -33.21 -16.69 8.10
N PHE A 98 -33.56 -15.54 7.52
CA PHE A 98 -34.05 -14.40 8.31
C PHE A 98 -35.39 -14.69 9.00
N LEU A 99 -36.31 -15.40 8.34
CA LEU A 99 -37.59 -15.83 8.92
C LEU A 99 -37.38 -16.82 10.08
N TYR A 100 -36.46 -17.77 9.91
CA TYR A 100 -36.14 -18.75 10.94
C TYR A 100 -35.47 -18.07 12.13
N VAL A 101 -34.47 -17.22 11.90
CA VAL A 101 -33.78 -16.50 12.99
C VAL A 101 -34.75 -15.66 13.81
N SER A 102 -35.63 -14.91 13.14
CA SER A 102 -36.60 -14.04 13.81
C SER A 102 -37.67 -14.81 14.60
N SER A 103 -38.12 -15.97 14.11
CA SER A 103 -39.12 -16.78 14.81
C SER A 103 -38.53 -17.66 15.92
N ALA A 104 -37.37 -18.26 15.67
CA ALA A 104 -36.71 -19.19 16.58
C ALA A 104 -36.03 -18.47 17.74
N PHE A 105 -35.37 -17.33 17.49
CA PHE A 105 -34.47 -16.71 18.47
C PHE A 105 -34.97 -15.40 19.08
N LEU A 106 -36.02 -14.77 18.53
CA LEU A 106 -36.57 -13.53 19.09
C LEU A 106 -37.85 -13.72 19.91
N THR A 107 -37.94 -13.01 21.04
CA THR A 107 -39.12 -12.93 21.94
C THR A 107 -39.54 -11.46 22.16
N GLN A 108 -40.78 -11.22 22.57
CA GLN A 108 -41.34 -9.87 22.81
C GLN A 108 -41.43 -9.50 24.31
N GLU A 109 -40.78 -10.27 25.19
CA GLU A 109 -40.92 -10.12 26.65
C GLU A 109 -40.50 -8.73 27.18
N LEU A 110 -39.49 -8.09 26.56
CA LEU A 110 -38.95 -6.78 26.98
C LEU A 110 -39.02 -5.70 25.88
N GLY A 111 -40.16 -5.59 25.18
CA GLY A 111 -40.46 -4.58 24.14
C GLY A 111 -40.47 -5.13 22.70
N SER A 112 -40.50 -4.24 21.70
CA SER A 112 -40.50 -4.62 20.27
C SER A 112 -39.31 -5.51 19.90
N LYS A 113 -39.53 -6.52 19.04
CA LYS A 113 -38.47 -7.35 18.47
C LYS A 113 -37.65 -6.52 17.49
N ARG A 114 -36.32 -6.71 17.49
CA ARG A 114 -35.43 -5.97 16.60
C ARG A 114 -34.46 -6.86 15.84
N VAL A 115 -34.26 -6.52 14.56
CA VAL A 115 -33.18 -7.06 13.72
C VAL A 115 -32.39 -5.89 13.15
N ASP A 116 -31.15 -5.72 13.61
CA ASP A 116 -30.31 -4.58 13.23
C ASP A 116 -29.09 -5.07 12.43
N PHE A 117 -28.70 -4.33 11.39
CA PHE A 117 -27.49 -4.60 10.61
C PHE A 117 -26.50 -3.47 10.85
N LEU A 118 -25.37 -3.78 11.47
CA LEU A 118 -24.37 -2.79 11.89
C LEU A 118 -23.10 -2.89 11.02
N ALA A 119 -22.32 -1.80 10.96
CA ALA A 119 -21.11 -1.71 10.16
C ALA A 119 -21.28 -2.06 8.66
N CYS A 120 -22.43 -1.68 8.07
CA CYS A 120 -22.75 -1.94 6.67
C CYS A 120 -22.29 -0.78 5.78
N SER A 121 -21.28 -0.98 4.93
CA SER A 121 -20.73 0.07 4.06
C SER A 121 -21.76 0.72 3.11
N ASN A 122 -22.80 -0.03 2.73
CA ASN A 122 -23.88 0.43 1.87
C ASN A 122 -24.95 1.27 2.58
N ALA A 123 -24.88 1.43 3.90
CA ALA A 123 -25.83 2.22 4.68
C ALA A 123 -25.94 3.67 4.18
N GLY A 124 -27.17 4.17 4.09
CA GLY A 124 -27.48 5.53 3.62
C GLY A 124 -27.62 5.70 2.11
N THR A 125 -27.51 4.62 1.31
CA THR A 125 -27.76 4.63 -0.15
C THR A 125 -29.23 4.40 -0.48
N GLN A 126 -29.67 4.75 -1.71
CA GLN A 126 -31.02 4.47 -2.19
C GLN A 126 -31.31 2.95 -2.24
N GLU A 127 -30.31 2.15 -2.59
CA GLU A 127 -30.40 0.69 -2.59
C GLU A 127 -30.58 0.13 -1.17
N ALA A 128 -29.89 0.69 -0.16
CA ALA A 128 -30.07 0.29 1.23
C ALA A 128 -31.47 0.61 1.77
N GLN A 129 -32.10 1.71 1.32
CA GLN A 129 -33.49 2.02 1.68
C GLN A 129 -34.47 0.98 1.11
N ALA A 130 -34.28 0.59 -0.16
CA ALA A 130 -35.09 -0.45 -0.79
C ALA A 130 -34.88 -1.83 -0.13
N LEU A 131 -33.63 -2.16 0.22
CA LEU A 131 -33.29 -3.39 0.97
C LEU A 131 -33.98 -3.40 2.34
N LEU A 132 -33.95 -2.28 3.06
CA LEU A 132 -34.59 -2.17 4.36
C LEU A 132 -36.12 -2.36 4.27
N GLN A 133 -36.75 -1.81 3.24
CA GLN A 133 -38.17 -1.99 2.98
C GLN A 133 -38.52 -3.45 2.67
N GLU A 134 -37.70 -4.13 1.86
CA GLU A 134 -37.88 -5.55 1.55
C GLU A 134 -37.76 -6.42 2.81
N LEU A 135 -36.76 -6.16 3.66
CA LEU A 135 -36.58 -6.89 4.92
C LEU A 135 -37.73 -6.68 5.91
N ARG A 136 -38.30 -5.47 5.99
CA ARG A 136 -39.49 -5.18 6.80
C ARG A 136 -40.73 -5.91 6.28
N SER A 137 -40.89 -5.97 4.96
CA SER A 137 -41.95 -6.74 4.32
C SER A 137 -41.80 -8.24 4.62
N LEU A 138 -40.57 -8.75 4.56
CA LEU A 138 -40.26 -10.16 4.81
C LEU A 138 -40.49 -10.56 6.28
N LEU A 139 -40.00 -9.76 7.23
CA LEU A 139 -40.02 -10.08 8.66
C LEU A 139 -41.34 -9.74 9.36
N GLY A 140 -42.18 -8.92 8.73
CA GLY A 140 -43.45 -8.46 9.27
C GLY A 140 -43.34 -7.19 10.11
N SER A 141 -44.48 -6.53 10.35
CA SER A 141 -44.57 -5.25 11.04
C SER A 141 -44.16 -5.28 12.53
N ASP A 142 -44.17 -6.48 13.12
CA ASP A 142 -43.89 -6.68 14.55
C ASP A 142 -42.39 -6.68 14.87
N ILE A 143 -41.54 -6.64 13.83
CA ILE A 143 -40.08 -6.63 13.94
C ILE A 143 -39.54 -5.32 13.37
N GLU A 144 -38.92 -4.52 14.22
CA GLU A 144 -38.24 -3.32 13.79
C GLU A 144 -36.89 -3.70 13.15
N VAL A 145 -36.69 -3.24 11.90
CA VAL A 145 -35.44 -3.48 11.15
C VAL A 145 -34.69 -2.17 10.96
N SER A 146 -33.39 -2.18 11.21
CA SER A 146 -32.50 -1.04 10.93
C SER A 146 -31.18 -1.46 10.27
N LEU A 147 -30.55 -0.51 9.59
CA LEU A 147 -29.29 -0.70 8.89
C LEU A 147 -28.42 0.53 9.13
N SER A 148 -27.23 0.33 9.68
CA SER A 148 -26.30 1.39 10.10
C SER A 148 -24.92 1.21 9.48
N ARG A 149 -24.29 2.35 9.13
CA ARG A 149 -22.92 2.39 8.61
C ARG A 149 -21.87 2.06 9.66
N GLU A 150 -22.18 2.33 10.92
CA GLU A 150 -21.22 2.28 12.03
C GLU A 150 -21.62 1.19 13.03
N LEU A 151 -20.67 0.79 13.89
CA LEU A 151 -21.00 -0.09 15.03
C LEU A 151 -21.88 0.64 16.06
N TRP A 152 -21.63 1.94 16.25
CA TRP A 152 -22.35 2.76 17.22
C TRP A 152 -23.73 3.21 16.71
N GLY A 153 -23.86 3.29 15.38
CA GLY A 153 -25.07 3.70 14.68
C GLY A 153 -25.59 5.08 15.04
N LEU A 154 -24.71 6.08 14.94
CA LEU A 154 -25.07 7.51 15.02
C LEU A 154 -26.13 7.91 13.98
N ASP A 155 -26.13 7.21 12.86
CA ASP A 155 -27.01 7.42 11.71
C ASP A 155 -28.43 6.86 11.90
N VAL A 156 -28.64 6.01 12.92
CA VAL A 156 -29.94 5.39 13.21
C VAL A 156 -30.42 5.78 14.61
N ILE A 157 -31.38 6.69 14.65
CA ILE A 157 -32.05 7.13 15.88
C ILE A 157 -33.29 6.28 16.12
N ILE A 158 -33.37 5.66 17.30
CA ILE A 158 -34.57 4.94 17.74
C ILE A 158 -35.45 5.92 18.52
N GLN A 159 -36.62 6.21 17.96
CA GLN A 159 -37.66 6.97 18.63
C GLN A 159 -38.59 5.98 19.33
N ARG A 160 -38.47 5.85 20.66
CA ARG A 160 -39.49 5.17 21.47
C ARG A 160 -40.39 6.19 22.15
N ASN A 161 -41.69 5.92 22.13
CA ASN A 161 -42.68 6.58 22.99
C ASN A 161 -42.66 6.08 24.44
N ILE A 162 -41.69 5.23 24.81
CA ILE A 162 -41.71 4.47 26.07
C ILE A 162 -40.32 4.54 26.68
N ASP A 163 -40.09 5.60 27.45
CA ASP A 163 -39.22 5.69 28.62
C ASP A 163 -39.71 6.94 29.36
N GLU A 164 -39.87 6.90 30.69
CA GLU A 164 -40.40 7.99 31.54
C GLU A 164 -39.59 9.31 31.49
N ARG A 165 -38.61 9.42 30.59
CA ARG A 165 -37.76 10.59 30.34
C ARG A 165 -37.69 11.04 28.87
N GLY A 166 -38.41 10.38 27.93
CA GLY A 166 -38.55 10.84 26.54
C GLY A 166 -37.25 11.08 25.77
N ARG A 167 -36.18 10.30 26.04
CA ARG A 167 -34.86 10.52 25.41
C ARG A 167 -34.69 9.63 24.19
N ASN A 168 -34.33 10.24 23.06
CA ASN A 168 -33.84 9.53 21.88
C ASN A 168 -32.57 8.75 22.22
N TYR A 169 -32.51 7.48 21.82
CA TYR A 169 -31.31 6.65 21.93
C TYR A 169 -30.97 6.04 20.57
N ARG A 170 -29.70 5.65 20.37
CA ARG A 170 -29.15 5.15 19.11
C ARG A 170 -29.27 3.64 19.05
N VAL A 171 -29.21 3.07 17.85
CA VAL A 171 -29.22 1.59 17.71
C VAL A 171 -28.07 0.93 18.47
N GLY A 172 -26.88 1.54 18.54
CA GLY A 172 -25.76 1.02 19.31
C GLY A 172 -26.01 0.94 20.83
N ASP A 173 -26.85 1.83 21.38
CA ASP A 173 -27.18 1.82 22.82
C ASP A 173 -27.95 0.55 23.24
N VAL A 174 -28.52 -0.19 22.28
CA VAL A 174 -29.21 -1.48 22.49
C VAL A 174 -28.22 -2.62 22.77
N TYR A 175 -26.98 -2.49 22.30
CA TYR A 175 -25.99 -3.56 22.26
C TYR A 175 -24.73 -3.27 23.10
N TYR A 176 -24.37 -2.00 23.27
CA TYR A 176 -23.07 -1.57 23.78
C TYR A 176 -23.15 -0.62 24.98
N LYS A 177 -22.07 -0.58 25.77
CA LYS A 177 -21.84 0.40 26.85
C LYS A 177 -21.35 1.73 26.23
N PRO A 178 -22.06 2.85 26.40
CA PRO A 178 -21.73 4.11 25.74
C PRO A 178 -20.31 4.63 25.99
N ASP A 179 -19.81 4.48 27.21
CA ASP A 179 -18.49 4.98 27.58
C ASP A 179 -17.35 4.10 27.07
N LYS A 180 -17.60 2.81 26.86
CA LYS A 180 -16.58 1.87 26.35
C LYS A 180 -16.43 1.90 24.84
N LEU A 181 -17.51 2.26 24.12
CA LEU A 181 -17.48 2.41 22.68
C LEU A 181 -17.10 3.83 22.22
N ARG A 182 -17.21 4.84 23.11
CA ARG A 182 -16.67 6.20 22.91
C ARG A 182 -15.15 6.22 22.71
N THR A 183 -14.41 5.37 23.43
CA THR A 183 -12.96 5.20 23.22
C THR A 183 -12.61 4.68 21.82
N LEU A 184 -13.59 4.07 21.13
CA LEU A 184 -13.45 3.54 19.77
C LEU A 184 -13.94 4.53 18.69
N THR A 185 -14.63 5.62 19.07
CA THR A 185 -15.32 6.54 18.13
C THR A 185 -15.03 8.02 18.37
N ALA A 186 -14.38 8.41 19.47
CA ALA A 186 -14.01 9.80 19.75
C ALA A 186 -12.61 10.13 19.23
N SER A 187 -12.58 10.78 18.08
CA SER A 187 -11.51 11.65 17.62
C SER A 187 -11.39 12.91 18.51
N SER A 188 -10.92 12.79 19.76
CA SER A 188 -10.51 13.96 20.55
C SER A 188 -9.57 13.66 21.73
N GLY A 189 -8.31 14.08 21.60
CA GLY A 189 -7.43 14.57 22.67
C GLY A 189 -6.60 13.53 23.43
N GLN A 190 -5.42 13.16 22.91
CA GLN A 190 -4.38 12.51 23.72
C GLN A 190 -3.89 13.47 24.81
N SER A 191 -3.99 13.09 26.08
CA SER A 191 -3.42 13.83 27.22
C SER A 191 -2.00 13.35 27.51
N LEU A 192 -1.04 14.28 27.66
CA LEU A 192 0.38 13.99 27.89
C LEU A 192 0.75 13.76 29.37
N ALA A 193 -0.23 13.72 30.28
CA ALA A 193 0.04 13.66 31.74
C ALA A 193 0.86 12.42 32.17
N GLY A 194 0.75 11.31 31.44
CA GLY A 194 1.48 10.06 31.69
C GLY A 194 2.89 9.98 31.07
N PHE A 195 3.35 11.06 30.41
CA PHE A 195 4.61 11.07 29.67
C PHE A 195 5.61 12.09 30.26
N GLU A 196 6.89 11.78 30.18
CA GLU A 196 8.01 12.66 30.49
C GLU A 196 8.73 13.05 29.18
N LYS A 197 8.83 14.35 28.90
CA LYS A 197 9.45 14.86 27.68
C LYS A 197 10.98 14.72 27.76
N ILE A 198 11.60 14.00 26.82
CA ILE A 198 13.06 13.84 26.79
C ILE A 198 13.68 14.90 25.88
N ARG A 199 13.37 14.88 24.58
CA ARG A 199 13.96 15.81 23.59
C ARG A 199 13.16 15.86 22.29
N ILE A 200 13.37 16.91 21.51
CA ILE A 200 12.87 17.01 20.14
C ILE A 200 13.74 16.14 19.23
N VAL A 201 13.12 15.31 18.39
CA VAL A 201 13.80 14.38 17.47
C VAL A 201 13.63 14.76 16.00
N GLY A 202 12.66 15.60 15.65
CA GLY A 202 12.49 16.11 14.30
C GLY A 202 11.49 17.25 14.22
N LYS A 203 11.57 18.07 13.17
CA LYS A 203 10.57 19.11 12.86
C LYS A 203 10.11 18.92 11.42
N GLY A 204 8.82 18.66 11.24
CA GLY A 204 8.16 18.55 9.95
C GLY A 204 7.45 19.85 9.55
N ALA A 205 6.80 19.83 8.39
CA ALA A 205 6.12 21.00 7.83
C ALA A 205 4.99 21.55 8.74
N TYR A 206 4.31 20.69 9.51
CA TYR A 206 3.13 21.07 10.31
C TYR A 206 3.29 20.83 11.82
N GLY A 207 4.44 20.33 12.30
CA GLY A 207 4.63 20.04 13.73
C GLY A 207 6.00 19.53 14.12
N THR A 208 6.21 19.34 15.43
CA THR A 208 7.48 18.89 16.03
C THR A 208 7.33 17.47 16.55
N ALA A 209 8.19 16.55 16.11
CA ALA A 209 8.30 15.21 16.66
C ALA A 209 9.17 15.24 17.92
N VAL A 210 8.63 14.74 19.02
CA VAL A 210 9.24 14.79 20.35
C VAL A 210 9.30 13.39 20.93
N LEU A 211 10.47 12.99 21.41
CA LEU A 211 10.66 11.75 22.14
C LEU A 211 10.23 11.93 23.59
N TYR A 212 9.31 11.08 24.01
CA TYR A 212 8.75 10.98 25.35
C TYR A 212 9.10 9.62 25.98
N ARG A 213 9.19 9.60 27.31
CA ARG A 213 9.20 8.37 28.11
C ARG A 213 7.87 8.21 28.80
N LYS A 214 7.26 7.03 28.75
CA LYS A 214 6.08 6.73 29.57
C LYS A 214 6.49 6.52 31.03
N LYS A 215 5.71 7.06 31.96
CA LYS A 215 6.03 6.98 33.39
C LYS A 215 5.65 5.65 34.05
N ASP A 216 4.82 4.84 33.40
CA ASP A 216 4.31 3.57 33.93
C ASP A 216 5.19 2.37 33.58
N ASP A 217 5.81 2.36 32.40
CA ASP A 217 6.63 1.23 31.91
C ASP A 217 8.02 1.63 31.37
N ASP A 218 8.41 2.90 31.48
CA ASP A 218 9.66 3.48 30.95
C ASP A 218 9.85 3.35 29.43
N SER A 219 8.83 2.95 28.68
CA SER A 219 8.91 2.84 27.23
C SER A 219 9.08 4.19 26.55
N LEU A 220 9.81 4.20 25.44
CA LEU A 220 10.07 5.39 24.65
C LEU A 220 9.06 5.48 23.50
N VAL A 221 8.44 6.65 23.35
CA VAL A 221 7.51 6.93 22.25
C VAL A 221 7.81 8.28 21.62
N ILE A 222 7.67 8.37 20.30
CA ILE A 222 7.80 9.63 19.58
C ILE A 222 6.40 10.16 19.28
N LEU A 223 6.08 11.33 19.83
CA LEU A 223 4.79 12.00 19.60
C LEU A 223 5.01 13.25 18.76
N LYS A 224 4.21 13.41 17.70
CA LYS A 224 4.23 14.57 16.81
C LYS A 224 3.24 15.62 17.31
N GLU A 225 3.76 16.70 17.88
CA GLU A 225 2.98 17.84 18.36
C GLU A 225 2.71 18.82 17.22
N ILE A 226 1.44 19.10 16.94
CA ILE A 226 1.00 20.04 15.92
C ILE A 226 0.19 21.15 16.59
N ASN A 227 0.71 22.39 16.59
CA ASN A 227 0.02 23.51 17.19
C ASN A 227 -1.03 24.07 16.23
N MET A 228 -2.29 23.71 16.47
CA MET A 228 -3.40 24.07 15.58
C MET A 228 -3.66 25.58 15.51
N HIS A 229 -3.20 26.35 16.49
CA HIS A 229 -3.38 27.80 16.52
C HIS A 229 -2.49 28.54 15.50
N ASP A 230 -1.38 27.93 15.08
CA ASP A 230 -0.40 28.56 14.19
C ASP A 230 -0.64 28.23 12.69
N LEU A 231 -1.69 27.46 12.38
CA LEU A 231 -1.98 26.95 11.02
C LEU A 231 -3.13 27.68 10.32
N THR A 232 -3.02 27.86 8.99
CA THR A 232 -4.11 28.38 8.15
C THR A 232 -5.23 27.34 7.92
N ALA A 233 -6.42 27.77 7.49
CA ALA A 233 -7.58 26.88 7.30
C ALA A 233 -7.31 25.72 6.33
N GLN A 234 -6.50 25.95 5.28
CA GLN A 234 -6.13 24.95 4.30
C GLN A 234 -5.07 23.98 4.84
N GLU A 235 -4.12 24.46 5.64
CA GLU A 235 -3.11 23.62 6.31
C GLU A 235 -3.71 22.77 7.44
N ARG A 236 -4.73 23.27 8.15
CA ARG A 236 -5.49 22.48 9.13
C ARG A 236 -6.18 21.27 8.47
N LEU A 237 -6.73 21.44 7.26
CA LEU A 237 -7.35 20.36 6.50
C LEU A 237 -6.33 19.32 6.03
N LEU A 238 -5.14 19.75 5.58
CA LEU A 238 -4.06 18.85 5.19
C LEU A 238 -3.49 18.09 6.40
N CYS A 239 -3.28 18.78 7.53
CA CYS A 239 -2.85 18.18 8.77
C CYS A 239 -3.85 17.13 9.31
N LEU A 240 -5.16 17.39 9.21
CA LEU A 240 -6.20 16.42 9.60
C LEU A 240 -6.22 15.17 8.69
N ASN A 241 -5.85 15.32 7.41
CA ASN A 241 -5.70 14.19 6.50
C ASN A 241 -4.44 13.37 6.81
N GLU A 242 -3.36 14.02 7.22
CA GLU A 242 -2.11 13.36 7.67
C GLU A 242 -2.36 12.54 8.95
N ILE A 243 -3.11 13.08 9.92
CA ILE A 243 -3.50 12.37 11.15
C ILE A 243 -4.39 11.15 10.86
N LYS A 244 -5.27 11.22 9.84
CA LYS A 244 -6.10 10.08 9.40
C LYS A 244 -5.27 8.96 8.76
N ALA A 245 -4.18 9.30 8.07
CA ALA A 245 -3.24 8.33 7.52
C ALA A 245 -2.36 7.69 8.62
N ASP A 246 -1.87 8.50 9.56
CA ASP A 246 -0.94 8.07 10.62
C ASP A 246 -1.61 7.26 11.76
N SER A 247 -2.93 7.36 11.96
CA SER A 247 -3.66 6.53 12.95
C SER A 247 -3.67 5.01 12.63
N SER A 248 -3.03 4.60 11.54
CA SER A 248 -2.86 3.21 11.12
C SER A 248 -1.42 2.68 11.21
N THR A 249 -0.51 3.43 11.84
CA THR A 249 0.91 3.07 11.89
C THR A 249 1.58 3.45 13.22
N ASP A 250 1.85 2.45 14.05
CA ASP A 250 2.90 2.39 15.07
C ASP A 250 3.55 1.00 14.89
N ALA A 251 4.85 0.75 15.01
CA ALA A 251 6.06 1.53 15.16
C ALA A 251 7.22 0.56 14.80
N ASP A 252 8.29 1.08 14.18
CA ASP A 252 9.68 0.88 14.64
C ASP A 252 10.68 1.24 13.52
N GLU A 253 11.23 2.44 13.70
CA GLU A 253 12.54 2.85 13.19
C GLU A 253 13.65 2.12 13.98
N ASP A 254 14.75 1.79 13.31
CA ASP A 254 16.02 2.40 13.75
C ASP A 254 17.10 2.32 12.66
N GLY A 255 17.47 3.51 12.18
CA GLY A 255 18.70 3.77 11.45
C GLY A 255 19.82 4.18 12.40
N THR A 256 21.06 3.91 12.04
CA THR A 256 22.19 4.77 12.42
C THR A 256 23.29 4.63 11.37
N ALA A 257 23.67 5.77 10.82
CA ALA A 257 24.88 5.99 10.06
C ALA A 257 25.92 6.68 10.97
N SER A 258 27.18 6.30 10.85
CA SER A 258 28.30 7.24 10.82
C SER A 258 29.58 6.54 10.31
N ALA A 259 30.43 7.33 9.66
CA ALA A 259 31.59 6.93 8.90
C ALA A 259 32.92 7.39 9.55
N ARG A 260 34.01 6.78 9.05
CA ARG A 260 35.44 7.17 9.05
C ARG A 260 36.35 6.82 10.23
N GLY A 261 37.55 6.35 9.84
CA GLY A 261 38.79 6.34 10.63
C GLY A 261 39.55 5.02 10.49
N GLY A 262 40.74 5.04 9.88
CA GLY A 262 41.53 3.85 9.54
C GLY A 262 42.67 3.51 10.51
N GLY A 263 43.58 2.65 10.06
CA GLY A 263 44.91 2.44 10.65
C GLY A 263 45.13 1.04 11.20
N GLY A 264 46.13 0.33 10.65
CA GLY A 264 46.49 -1.06 10.96
C GLY A 264 47.07 -1.31 12.37
N GLY A 265 47.44 -2.57 12.61
CA GLY A 265 48.31 -2.97 13.71
C GLY A 265 47.87 -4.26 14.39
N GLY A 266 48.65 -5.33 14.25
CA GLY A 266 48.39 -6.64 14.84
C GLY A 266 48.70 -6.72 16.34
N GLY A 267 48.44 -7.90 16.92
CA GLY A 267 48.86 -8.24 18.28
C GLY A 267 47.97 -9.30 18.93
N SER A 268 48.55 -10.48 19.12
CA SER A 268 48.07 -11.62 19.91
C SER A 268 47.92 -11.31 21.40
N GLY A 269 46.93 -11.93 22.07
CA GLY A 269 46.96 -12.08 23.54
C GLY A 269 45.61 -12.35 24.23
N GLY A 270 45.38 -13.61 24.61
CA GLY A 270 44.87 -14.05 25.91
C GLY A 270 43.60 -13.45 26.56
N GLN A 271 42.61 -14.34 26.69
CA GLN A 271 41.78 -14.62 27.89
C GLN A 271 40.54 -13.77 28.27
N MET A 272 39.56 -14.56 28.75
CA MET A 272 38.43 -14.29 29.65
C MET A 272 37.08 -13.97 29.02
N GLY A 273 36.15 -14.89 29.29
CA GLY A 273 34.77 -14.85 28.86
C GLY A 273 34.03 -13.65 29.45
N SER A 274 33.39 -12.91 28.56
CA SER A 274 32.20 -12.14 28.84
C SER A 274 31.16 -12.59 27.83
N GLY A 275 30.02 -13.08 28.32
CA GLY A 275 28.87 -13.42 27.48
C GLY A 275 28.35 -12.15 26.83
N SER A 276 28.86 -11.84 25.63
CA SER A 276 28.24 -10.83 24.77
C SER A 276 26.93 -11.40 24.30
N GLY A 277 25.81 -10.94 24.87
CA GLY A 277 24.49 -11.14 24.28
C GLY A 277 24.55 -10.68 22.82
N SER A 278 24.60 -11.64 21.90
CA SER A 278 24.57 -11.35 20.47
C SER A 278 23.27 -10.59 20.21
N ARG A 279 23.38 -9.34 19.74
CA ARG A 279 22.22 -8.61 19.21
C ARG A 279 21.48 -9.56 18.24
N PRO A 280 20.14 -9.71 18.34
CA PRO A 280 19.42 -10.59 17.46
C PRO A 280 19.72 -10.22 16.01
N ASP A 281 20.09 -11.23 15.22
CA ASP A 281 20.57 -11.04 13.85
C ASP A 281 19.46 -10.38 13.00
N LYS A 282 19.74 -9.22 12.39
CA LYS A 282 18.74 -8.47 11.62
C LYS A 282 18.31 -9.29 10.39
N ARG A 283 17.08 -9.80 10.37
CA ARG A 283 16.52 -10.60 9.26
C ARG A 283 15.58 -9.78 8.38
N SER A 284 15.48 -10.15 7.10
CA SER A 284 14.42 -9.62 6.24
C SER A 284 13.15 -10.46 6.39
N VAL A 285 12.01 -9.78 6.32
CA VAL A 285 10.68 -10.40 6.30
C VAL A 285 9.97 -9.94 5.04
N LEU A 286 9.26 -10.88 4.40
CA LEU A 286 8.38 -10.58 3.28
C LEU A 286 6.95 -10.83 3.72
N TYR A 287 6.04 -9.94 3.35
CA TYR A 287 4.62 -10.14 3.55
C TYR A 287 3.92 -10.10 2.20
N ALA A 288 2.99 -11.01 1.98
CA ALA A 288 2.01 -10.87 0.91
C ALA A 288 0.82 -10.07 1.45
N MET A 289 0.60 -8.89 0.89
CA MET A 289 -0.57 -8.06 1.18
C MET A 289 -1.73 -8.51 0.29
N ASN A 290 -2.81 -8.96 0.91
CA ASN A 290 -4.07 -9.17 0.20
C ASN A 290 -4.77 -7.81 0.10
N LEU A 291 -4.85 -7.23 -1.11
CA LEU A 291 -5.42 -5.89 -1.31
C LEU A 291 -6.93 -5.81 -1.01
N ALA A 292 -7.66 -6.93 -1.09
CA ALA A 292 -9.10 -6.94 -0.82
C ALA A 292 -9.40 -6.78 0.68
N ASN A 293 -8.51 -7.25 1.54
CA ASN A 293 -8.69 -7.19 2.99
C ASN A 293 -7.50 -6.57 3.75
N LEU A 294 -6.53 -6.01 3.03
CA LEU A 294 -5.28 -5.45 3.53
C LEU A 294 -4.53 -6.33 4.54
N SER A 295 -4.78 -7.65 4.53
CA SER A 295 -4.10 -8.57 5.45
C SER A 295 -2.68 -8.86 4.96
N LEU A 296 -1.73 -8.88 5.89
CA LEU A 296 -0.35 -9.22 5.63
C LEU A 296 -0.12 -10.67 6.05
N THR A 297 0.17 -11.54 5.08
CA THR A 297 0.57 -12.92 5.36
C THR A 297 2.08 -13.04 5.27
N PRO A 298 2.78 -13.43 6.36
CA PRO A 298 4.22 -13.54 6.32
C PRO A 298 4.64 -14.68 5.39
N TYR A 299 5.59 -14.40 4.52
CA TYR A 299 6.30 -15.40 3.75
C TYR A 299 7.62 -15.74 4.43
N ASN A 300 7.80 -17.01 4.76
CA ASN A 300 9.02 -17.50 5.40
C ASN A 300 10.17 -17.50 4.39
N LEU A 301 10.99 -16.45 4.43
CA LEU A 301 12.28 -16.43 3.77
C LEU A 301 13.27 -17.34 4.53
N PRO A 302 14.31 -17.89 3.85
CA PRO A 302 15.37 -18.61 4.52
C PRO A 302 15.94 -17.79 5.69
N SER A 303 16.21 -18.44 6.83
CA SER A 303 16.52 -17.76 8.10
C SER A 303 17.72 -16.82 8.07
N LYS A 304 18.65 -17.03 7.14
CA LYS A 304 19.86 -16.19 6.93
C LYS A 304 19.71 -15.17 5.80
N LEU A 305 18.62 -15.19 5.04
CA LEU A 305 18.43 -14.31 3.90
C LEU A 305 18.16 -12.88 4.37
N ARG A 306 19.01 -11.95 3.94
CA ARG A 306 18.81 -10.51 4.11
C ARG A 306 18.62 -9.88 2.74
N ILE A 307 17.46 -9.31 2.49
CA ILE A 307 17.15 -8.58 1.26
C ILE A 307 17.86 -7.23 1.31
N ARG A 308 18.64 -6.94 0.26
CA ARG A 308 19.37 -5.69 0.05
C ARG A 308 18.57 -4.69 -0.76
N SER A 309 17.87 -5.17 -1.78
CA SER A 309 17.06 -4.34 -2.68
C SER A 309 15.94 -5.15 -3.30
N VAL A 310 14.86 -4.46 -3.65
CA VAL A 310 13.72 -5.01 -4.39
C VAL A 310 13.42 -4.08 -5.56
N CYS A 311 13.02 -4.64 -6.69
CA CYS A 311 12.41 -3.91 -7.79
C CYS A 311 11.13 -4.63 -8.22
N CYS A 312 10.11 -3.86 -8.60
CA CYS A 312 8.82 -4.36 -9.00
C CYS A 312 8.37 -3.68 -10.30
N SER A 313 7.74 -4.44 -11.18
CA SER A 313 6.93 -3.93 -12.28
C SER A 313 5.49 -4.42 -12.10
N ASP A 314 4.63 -4.13 -13.08
CA ASP A 314 3.23 -4.57 -13.07
C ASP A 314 3.08 -6.09 -13.13
N THR A 315 4.11 -6.82 -13.57
CA THR A 315 4.02 -8.25 -13.85
C THR A 315 4.85 -9.12 -12.93
N HIS A 316 5.97 -8.62 -12.40
CA HIS A 316 6.87 -9.41 -11.57
C HIS A 316 7.71 -8.55 -10.63
N ALA A 317 8.29 -9.22 -9.64
CA ALA A 317 9.19 -8.63 -8.66
C ALA A 317 10.50 -9.42 -8.58
N ILE A 318 11.58 -8.72 -8.25
CA ILE A 318 12.91 -9.27 -8.08
C ILE A 318 13.48 -8.75 -6.77
N ALA A 319 14.06 -9.63 -5.97
CA ALA A 319 14.78 -9.28 -4.75
C ALA A 319 16.23 -9.76 -4.84
N VAL A 320 17.16 -8.89 -4.46
CA VAL A 320 18.59 -9.20 -4.37
C VAL A 320 18.97 -9.28 -2.89
N GLY A 321 19.54 -10.41 -2.48
CA GLY A 321 20.04 -10.64 -1.13
C GLY A 321 21.42 -10.03 -0.88
N SER A 322 21.80 -9.89 0.39
CA SER A 322 23.13 -9.42 0.81
C SER A 322 24.25 -10.34 0.33
N GLU A 323 23.98 -11.64 0.21
CA GLU A 323 24.89 -12.66 -0.34
C GLU A 323 24.82 -12.76 -1.87
N ARG A 324 24.26 -11.75 -2.55
CA ARG A 324 24.13 -11.70 -4.02
C ARG A 324 23.23 -12.79 -4.61
N SER A 325 22.43 -13.46 -3.78
CA SER A 325 21.36 -14.36 -4.20
C SER A 325 20.21 -13.57 -4.81
N VAL A 326 19.69 -14.00 -5.97
CA VAL A 326 18.59 -13.33 -6.67
C VAL A 326 17.33 -14.18 -6.60
N TYR A 327 16.23 -13.58 -6.15
CA TYR A 327 14.93 -14.21 -6.12
C TYR A 327 13.99 -13.45 -7.05
N SER A 328 13.14 -14.16 -7.79
CA SER A 328 12.11 -13.57 -8.64
C SER A 328 10.77 -14.30 -8.48
N TRP A 329 9.67 -13.57 -8.69
CA TRP A 329 8.32 -14.11 -8.65
C TRP A 329 7.35 -13.18 -9.40
N GLY A 330 6.20 -13.72 -9.80
CA GLY A 330 5.18 -13.06 -10.61
C GLY A 330 4.87 -13.84 -11.89
N GLU A 331 4.44 -13.09 -12.91
CA GLU A 331 4.20 -13.57 -14.26
C GLU A 331 5.51 -14.03 -14.93
N ASN A 332 5.44 -15.07 -15.76
CA ASN A 332 6.61 -15.62 -16.46
C ASN A 332 6.33 -16.05 -17.90
N ALA A 333 5.22 -15.63 -18.51
CA ALA A 333 4.86 -16.01 -19.89
C ALA A 333 5.94 -15.68 -20.94
N SER A 334 6.87 -14.74 -20.64
CA SER A 334 8.00 -14.39 -21.51
C SER A 334 9.35 -14.87 -21.00
N GLY A 335 9.41 -15.58 -19.87
CA GLY A 335 10.67 -15.99 -19.24
C GLY A 335 11.32 -14.88 -18.41
N GLN A 336 10.58 -13.83 -18.04
CA GLN A 336 11.11 -12.67 -17.31
C GLN A 336 11.62 -12.98 -15.91
N LEU A 337 11.27 -14.14 -15.34
CA LEU A 337 11.75 -14.54 -14.02
C LEU A 337 13.17 -15.15 -14.06
N GLY A 338 13.65 -15.62 -15.22
CA GLY A 338 15.02 -16.10 -15.39
C GLY A 338 15.29 -17.54 -14.95
N HIS A 339 14.24 -18.36 -14.76
CA HIS A 339 14.36 -19.74 -14.28
C HIS A 339 14.48 -20.79 -15.39
N GLU A 340 14.79 -20.39 -16.63
CA GLU A 340 14.93 -21.31 -17.77
C GLU A 340 13.61 -22.02 -18.17
N ASP A 341 12.48 -21.46 -17.76
CA ASP A 341 11.13 -21.89 -18.09
C ASP A 341 10.17 -20.70 -18.26
N LEU A 342 8.93 -20.97 -18.65
CA LEU A 342 7.85 -19.98 -18.81
C LEU A 342 6.78 -20.10 -17.71
N ILE A 343 7.13 -20.65 -16.56
CA ILE A 343 6.18 -20.97 -15.48
C ILE A 343 6.11 -19.81 -14.49
N ALA A 344 4.91 -19.24 -14.31
CA ALA A 344 4.67 -18.18 -13.32
C ALA A 344 4.91 -18.70 -11.89
N ARG A 345 5.36 -17.80 -11.01
CA ARG A 345 5.70 -18.14 -9.62
C ARG A 345 4.98 -17.19 -8.68
N SER A 346 4.11 -17.71 -7.82
CA SER A 346 3.39 -16.89 -6.84
C SER A 346 4.22 -16.49 -5.63
N LYS A 347 5.45 -17.01 -5.51
CA LYS A 347 6.32 -16.88 -4.33
C LYS A 347 7.77 -16.64 -4.75
N PRO A 348 8.56 -15.88 -3.97
CA PRO A 348 9.98 -15.67 -4.24
C PRO A 348 10.71 -16.99 -4.42
N THR A 349 11.29 -17.18 -5.59
CA THR A 349 12.03 -18.39 -5.97
C THR A 349 13.44 -18.01 -6.36
N LEU A 350 14.44 -18.78 -5.93
CA LEU A 350 15.84 -18.50 -6.21
C LEU A 350 16.14 -18.72 -7.71
N VAL A 351 16.80 -17.76 -8.35
CA VAL A 351 17.21 -17.84 -9.75
C VAL A 351 18.57 -18.53 -9.85
N ASP A 352 18.56 -19.85 -10.01
CA ASP A 352 19.78 -20.67 -9.95
C ASP A 352 20.82 -20.30 -11.02
N ALA A 353 20.39 -19.87 -12.21
CA ALA A 353 21.27 -19.45 -13.30
C ALA A 353 22.17 -18.24 -12.94
N LEU A 354 21.81 -17.47 -11.92
CA LEU A 354 22.56 -16.28 -11.46
C LEU A 354 23.49 -16.58 -10.28
N ARG A 355 23.49 -17.80 -9.73
CA ARG A 355 24.38 -18.17 -8.62
C ARG A 355 25.84 -17.97 -9.02
N GLY A 356 26.61 -17.35 -8.11
CA GLY A 356 28.04 -17.08 -8.32
C GLY A 356 28.35 -15.99 -9.35
N LYS A 357 27.35 -15.31 -9.93
CA LYS A 357 27.56 -14.21 -10.88
C LYS A 357 27.73 -12.83 -10.23
N GLY A 358 27.76 -12.77 -8.89
CA GLY A 358 28.01 -11.52 -8.15
C GLY A 358 26.93 -10.46 -8.34
N ILE A 359 25.66 -10.84 -8.56
CA ILE A 359 24.57 -9.89 -8.84
C ILE A 359 24.41 -8.89 -7.70
N SER A 360 24.69 -7.63 -7.99
CA SER A 360 24.66 -6.53 -7.03
C SER A 360 23.36 -5.74 -7.08
N ARG A 361 22.72 -5.70 -8.25
CA ARG A 361 21.50 -4.92 -8.54
C ARG A 361 20.63 -5.65 -9.56
N ALA A 362 19.34 -5.39 -9.50
CA ALA A 362 18.37 -5.82 -10.50
C ALA A 362 17.37 -4.69 -10.76
N THR A 363 16.81 -4.68 -11.97
CA THR A 363 15.72 -3.80 -12.39
C THR A 363 14.81 -4.58 -13.34
N CYS A 364 13.55 -4.19 -13.43
CA CYS A 364 12.52 -4.89 -14.19
C CYS A 364 11.78 -3.92 -15.11
N GLY A 365 11.54 -4.35 -16.35
CA GLY A 365 10.57 -3.74 -17.24
C GLY A 365 9.22 -4.47 -17.15
N LEU A 366 8.35 -4.25 -18.15
CA LEU A 366 7.02 -4.85 -18.17
C LEU A 366 7.06 -6.37 -18.32
N ALA A 367 7.97 -6.91 -19.14
CA ALA A 367 8.05 -8.34 -19.43
C ALA A 367 9.50 -8.82 -19.56
N PHE A 368 10.46 -8.13 -18.93
CA PHE A 368 11.87 -8.50 -18.93
C PHE A 368 12.57 -8.05 -17.64
N SER A 369 13.67 -8.72 -17.34
CA SER A 369 14.53 -8.45 -16.18
C SER A 369 15.94 -8.09 -16.63
N VAL A 370 16.60 -7.22 -15.86
CA VAL A 370 18.01 -6.88 -16.03
C VAL A 370 18.73 -7.09 -14.71
N PHE A 371 19.84 -7.81 -14.76
CA PHE A 371 20.69 -8.13 -13.63
C PHE A 371 22.07 -7.53 -13.85
N THR A 372 22.58 -6.81 -12.86
CA THR A 372 23.90 -6.19 -12.92
C THR A 372 24.75 -6.72 -11.79
N SER A 373 25.89 -7.30 -12.15
CA SER A 373 26.92 -7.75 -11.21
C SER A 373 27.64 -6.57 -10.52
N ASP A 374 28.52 -6.86 -9.58
CA ASP A 374 29.35 -5.87 -8.91
C ASP A 374 30.51 -5.33 -9.79
N ASN A 375 30.96 -6.12 -10.77
CA ASN A 375 31.98 -5.72 -11.74
C ASN A 375 31.39 -5.06 -13.00
N GLY A 376 30.09 -4.77 -13.04
CA GLY A 376 29.46 -4.03 -14.14
C GLY A 376 28.98 -4.90 -15.31
N ILE A 377 29.14 -6.23 -15.25
CA ILE A 377 28.54 -7.14 -16.24
C ILE A 377 27.01 -7.11 -16.13
N VAL A 378 26.34 -7.01 -17.28
CA VAL A 378 24.88 -6.95 -17.41
C VAL A 378 24.34 -8.23 -18.08
N MET A 379 23.32 -8.82 -17.49
CA MET A 379 22.57 -9.94 -18.05
C MET A 379 21.07 -9.63 -18.09
N THR A 380 20.36 -10.18 -19.07
CA THR A 380 18.93 -9.95 -19.28
C THR A 380 18.18 -11.24 -19.60
N CYS A 381 16.90 -11.29 -19.27
CA CYS A 381 15.97 -12.35 -19.66
C CYS A 381 14.54 -11.81 -19.76
N GLY A 382 13.65 -12.57 -20.40
CA GLY A 382 12.27 -12.19 -20.66
C GLY A 382 11.99 -11.97 -22.13
N SER A 383 11.09 -11.04 -22.42
CA SER A 383 10.62 -10.73 -23.77
C SER A 383 11.67 -9.99 -24.59
N GLY A 384 11.94 -10.50 -25.80
CA GLY A 384 12.73 -9.83 -26.83
C GLY A 384 11.98 -8.70 -27.56
N SER A 385 10.70 -8.47 -27.25
CA SER A 385 9.89 -7.41 -27.87
C SER A 385 10.55 -6.04 -27.72
N HIS A 386 10.47 -5.23 -28.78
CA HIS A 386 11.14 -3.93 -28.89
C HIS A 386 12.67 -3.97 -28.72
N GLY A 387 13.29 -5.15 -28.65
CA GLY A 387 14.74 -5.28 -28.45
C GLY A 387 15.21 -5.04 -27.01
N CYS A 388 14.30 -5.09 -26.01
CA CYS A 388 14.60 -4.71 -24.61
C CYS A 388 15.71 -5.54 -23.95
N LEU A 389 16.03 -6.73 -24.46
CA LEU A 389 17.09 -7.57 -23.89
C LEU A 389 18.49 -7.12 -24.29
N GLY A 390 18.67 -6.35 -25.36
CA GLY A 390 19.96 -5.77 -25.72
C GLY A 390 20.96 -6.74 -26.39
N HIS A 391 20.53 -7.92 -26.84
CA HIS A 391 21.41 -8.95 -27.42
C HIS A 391 21.78 -8.74 -28.90
N GLY A 392 21.31 -7.66 -29.54
CA GLY A 392 21.42 -7.46 -30.99
C GLY A 392 20.36 -8.20 -31.79
N ASP A 393 19.39 -8.82 -31.12
CA ASP A 393 18.27 -9.54 -31.70
C ASP A 393 16.95 -9.24 -30.95
N TRP A 394 15.84 -9.81 -31.43
CA TRP A 394 14.48 -9.59 -30.92
C TRP A 394 13.94 -10.86 -30.24
N VAL A 395 14.84 -11.77 -29.86
CA VAL A 395 14.48 -13.11 -29.38
C VAL A 395 14.28 -13.09 -27.88
N SER A 396 13.18 -13.67 -27.40
CA SER A 396 12.93 -13.86 -25.98
C SER A 396 13.84 -14.93 -25.38
N VAL A 397 14.31 -14.72 -24.14
CA VAL A 397 15.24 -15.64 -23.48
C VAL A 397 14.79 -15.88 -22.04
N ALA A 398 14.48 -17.12 -21.66
CA ALA A 398 14.03 -17.46 -20.31
C ALA A 398 15.19 -17.68 -19.30
N ARG A 399 16.43 -17.74 -19.79
CA ARG A 399 17.66 -17.84 -19.00
C ARG A 399 18.41 -16.52 -19.06
N PRO A 400 18.87 -15.93 -17.94
CA PRO A 400 19.69 -14.73 -17.97
C PRO A 400 20.91 -14.90 -18.89
N LYS A 401 20.93 -14.09 -19.95
CA LYS A 401 21.96 -14.08 -20.98
C LYS A 401 22.77 -12.79 -20.87
N LEU A 402 24.08 -12.90 -21.08
CA LEU A 402 25.01 -11.78 -21.09
C LEU A 402 24.74 -10.83 -22.26
N ILE A 403 24.83 -9.53 -22.03
CA ILE A 403 24.91 -8.52 -23.09
C ILE A 403 26.37 -8.33 -23.50
N GLU A 404 26.80 -9.02 -24.56
CA GLU A 404 28.21 -9.06 -24.98
C GLU A 404 28.76 -7.67 -25.38
N SER A 405 27.92 -6.83 -25.98
CA SER A 405 28.29 -5.47 -26.41
C SER A 405 28.62 -4.51 -25.25
N LEU A 406 28.29 -4.87 -24.00
CA LEU A 406 28.64 -4.10 -22.80
C LEU A 406 29.80 -4.70 -22.01
N LEU A 407 30.45 -5.77 -22.47
CA LEU A 407 31.55 -6.40 -21.73
C LEU A 407 32.75 -5.48 -21.49
N SER A 408 32.99 -4.52 -22.39
CA SER A 408 34.06 -3.51 -22.27
C SER A 408 33.60 -2.24 -21.54
N VAL A 409 32.40 -2.24 -20.96
CA VAL A 409 31.78 -1.09 -20.31
C VAL A 409 31.56 -1.41 -18.83
N ASP A 410 32.24 -0.68 -17.95
CA ASP A 410 31.99 -0.73 -16.52
C ASP A 410 30.65 -0.05 -16.18
N VAL A 411 29.53 -0.79 -16.28
CA VAL A 411 28.20 -0.24 -16.00
C VAL A 411 28.04 0.11 -14.51
N ALA A 412 27.85 1.40 -14.24
CA ALA A 412 27.74 1.96 -12.91
C ALA A 412 26.30 2.20 -12.46
N ALA A 413 25.38 2.46 -13.39
CA ALA A 413 23.95 2.64 -13.11
C ALA A 413 23.11 2.12 -14.28
N ILE A 414 21.94 1.59 -13.99
CA ILE A 414 21.00 1.08 -14.99
C ILE A 414 19.58 1.27 -14.48
N ALA A 415 18.65 1.63 -15.37
CA ALA A 415 17.24 1.78 -15.08
C ALA A 415 16.40 1.28 -16.26
N CYS A 416 15.21 0.77 -15.95
CA CYS A 416 14.26 0.29 -16.95
C CYS A 416 12.98 1.10 -16.87
N GLY A 417 12.48 1.50 -18.04
CA GLY A 417 11.06 1.77 -18.21
C GLY A 417 10.33 0.46 -18.53
N PRO A 418 9.02 0.52 -18.82
CA PRO A 418 8.25 -0.67 -19.18
C PRO A 418 8.80 -1.38 -20.42
N GLN A 419 9.39 -0.64 -21.37
CA GLN A 419 9.79 -1.16 -22.68
C GLN A 419 11.14 -0.60 -23.19
N HIS A 420 11.96 -0.02 -22.32
CA HIS A 420 13.30 0.46 -22.69
C HIS A 420 14.25 0.43 -21.51
N VAL A 421 15.55 0.51 -21.81
CA VAL A 421 16.62 0.47 -20.80
C VAL A 421 17.59 1.60 -21.07
N VAL A 422 18.05 2.23 -20.00
CA VAL A 422 19.15 3.20 -20.01
C VAL A 422 20.22 2.78 -19.02
N ALA A 423 21.47 2.88 -19.41
CA ALA A 423 22.63 2.53 -18.59
C ALA A 423 23.67 3.64 -18.64
N ALA A 424 24.36 3.89 -17.52
CA ALA A 424 25.53 4.74 -17.46
C ALA A 424 26.75 3.95 -17.00
N SER A 425 27.87 4.18 -17.68
CA SER A 425 29.19 3.67 -17.28
C SER A 425 29.79 4.50 -16.13
N LYS A 426 30.83 3.97 -15.47
CA LYS A 426 31.62 4.71 -14.46
C LYS A 426 32.27 5.98 -15.02
N GLU A 427 32.49 6.04 -16.33
CA GLU A 427 33.07 7.19 -17.04
C GLU A 427 32.03 8.27 -17.36
N GLY A 428 30.75 7.99 -17.13
CA GLY A 428 29.65 8.90 -17.40
C GLY A 428 29.05 8.80 -18.81
N ARG A 429 29.53 7.85 -19.65
CA ARG A 429 28.91 7.52 -20.95
C ARG A 429 27.57 6.82 -20.74
N VAL A 430 26.57 7.19 -21.54
CA VAL A 430 25.22 6.62 -21.48
C VAL A 430 24.92 5.76 -22.69
N PHE A 431 24.21 4.66 -22.46
CA PHE A 431 23.71 3.74 -23.48
C PHE A 431 22.21 3.56 -23.30
N ALA A 432 21.47 3.42 -24.39
CA ALA A 432 20.04 3.15 -24.39
C ALA A 432 19.67 2.08 -25.44
N TRP A 433 18.63 1.30 -25.13
CA TRP A 433 18.05 0.33 -26.05
C TRP A 433 16.60 0.00 -25.66
N GLY A 434 15.91 -0.80 -26.47
CA GLY A 434 14.47 -1.06 -26.37
C GLY A 434 13.65 -0.14 -27.26
N ARG A 435 12.40 0.12 -26.86
CA ARG A 435 11.44 0.94 -27.60
C ARG A 435 11.92 2.37 -27.80
N GLY A 436 11.88 2.87 -29.03
CA GLY A 436 12.31 4.22 -29.39
C GLY A 436 11.21 5.28 -29.37
N ALA A 437 9.93 4.86 -29.41
CA ALA A 437 8.77 5.76 -29.46
C ALA A 437 8.84 6.92 -28.45
N ASP A 438 8.33 8.09 -28.85
CA ASP A 438 8.40 9.36 -28.10
C ASP A 438 9.83 9.93 -27.92
N GLY A 439 10.85 9.25 -28.47
CA GLY A 439 12.25 9.61 -28.28
C GLY A 439 12.79 9.23 -26.91
N ARG A 440 12.15 8.28 -26.20
CA ARG A 440 12.47 7.90 -24.81
C ARG A 440 13.91 7.42 -24.58
N THR A 441 14.59 7.00 -25.64
CA THR A 441 16.00 6.55 -25.62
C THR A 441 17.00 7.68 -25.75
N GLY A 442 16.58 8.87 -26.22
CA GLY A 442 17.49 10.00 -26.44
C GLY A 442 18.41 9.87 -27.66
N LEU A 443 18.11 8.95 -28.59
CA LEU A 443 18.97 8.64 -29.73
C LEU A 443 18.76 9.54 -30.95
N ARG A 444 18.01 10.64 -30.81
CA ARG A 444 17.61 11.59 -31.87
C ARG A 444 16.63 11.04 -32.90
N ASP A 445 16.05 9.89 -32.63
CA ASP A 445 15.01 9.26 -33.44
C ASP A 445 14.05 8.45 -32.54
N GLU A 446 13.10 7.74 -33.17
CA GLU A 446 12.10 6.92 -32.47
C GLU A 446 12.24 5.42 -32.79
N THR A 447 13.38 5.02 -33.35
CA THR A 447 13.58 3.64 -33.79
C THR A 447 13.95 2.73 -32.62
N ASP A 448 13.25 1.61 -32.49
CA ASP A 448 13.58 0.56 -31.52
C ASP A 448 15.01 0.04 -31.74
N ARG A 449 15.73 -0.23 -30.65
CA ARG A 449 17.10 -0.78 -30.69
C ARG A 449 17.17 -2.09 -29.93
N CYS A 450 17.67 -3.12 -30.60
CA CYS A 450 17.94 -4.42 -29.99
C CYS A 450 19.31 -4.54 -29.35
N ALA A 451 20.15 -3.51 -29.43
CA ALA A 451 21.49 -3.48 -28.83
C ALA A 451 21.73 -2.13 -28.11
N PRO A 452 22.45 -2.14 -26.98
CA PRO A 452 22.92 -0.92 -26.31
C PRO A 452 23.58 0.04 -27.29
N THR A 453 22.97 1.21 -27.47
CA THR A 453 23.45 2.25 -28.38
C THR A 453 23.89 3.47 -27.57
N PRO A 454 25.08 4.04 -27.84
CA PRO A 454 25.52 5.26 -27.15
C PRO A 454 24.55 6.42 -27.36
N VAL A 455 24.14 7.05 -26.26
CA VAL A 455 23.30 8.25 -26.27
C VAL A 455 24.19 9.49 -26.44
N PRO A 456 23.89 10.39 -27.39
CA PRO A 456 24.72 11.56 -27.68
C PRO A 456 24.58 12.64 -26.59
N ILE A 457 25.34 12.52 -25.51
CA ILE A 457 25.46 13.54 -24.47
C ILE A 457 26.65 14.44 -24.76
N GLN A 458 26.42 15.75 -24.78
CA GLN A 458 27.46 16.73 -25.07
C GLN A 458 28.46 16.82 -23.92
N GLU A 459 29.75 16.67 -24.24
CA GLU A 459 30.83 16.98 -23.29
C GLU A 459 30.72 18.44 -22.81
N PRO A 460 31.08 18.75 -21.54
CA PRO A 460 31.79 17.91 -20.56
C PRO A 460 30.87 17.14 -19.59
N GLN A 461 29.59 16.95 -19.93
CA GLN A 461 28.61 16.37 -19.00
C GLN A 461 28.92 14.88 -18.72
N ARG A 462 29.14 14.54 -17.45
CA ARG A 462 29.28 13.15 -16.98
C ARG A 462 28.04 12.72 -16.22
N ILE A 463 27.44 11.61 -16.63
CA ILE A 463 26.21 11.09 -16.03
C ILE A 463 26.54 10.13 -14.88
N ARG A 464 26.05 10.47 -13.69
CA ARG A 464 26.23 9.67 -12.47
C ARG A 464 25.10 8.67 -12.24
N ALA A 465 23.88 9.05 -12.63
CA ALA A 465 22.69 8.22 -12.45
C ALA A 465 21.72 8.39 -13.63
N VAL A 466 20.97 7.34 -13.90
CA VAL A 466 20.00 7.25 -14.99
C VAL A 466 18.67 6.80 -14.44
N TYR A 467 17.58 7.31 -15.02
CA TYR A 467 16.22 7.03 -14.64
C TYR A 467 15.39 6.83 -15.90
N ALA A 468 14.45 5.89 -15.86
CA ALA A 468 13.53 5.62 -16.95
C ALA A 468 12.11 5.55 -16.40
N GLY A 469 11.21 6.32 -17.02
CA GLY A 469 9.78 6.28 -16.78
C GLY A 469 9.05 5.50 -17.88
N THR A 470 7.75 5.72 -18.02
CA THR A 470 6.90 5.02 -19.00
C THR A 470 7.32 5.28 -20.45
N ASP A 471 7.61 6.53 -20.78
CA ASP A 471 7.82 7.05 -22.14
C ASP A 471 8.90 8.15 -22.19
N GLY A 472 9.76 8.19 -21.18
CA GLY A 472 10.90 9.11 -21.13
C GLY A 472 12.00 8.63 -20.19
N SER A 473 13.13 9.32 -20.27
CA SER A 473 14.33 9.05 -19.47
C SER A 473 14.93 10.35 -18.95
N MET A 474 15.58 10.27 -17.79
CA MET A 474 16.36 11.37 -17.21
C MET A 474 17.77 10.92 -16.85
N PHE A 475 18.71 11.85 -17.02
CA PHE A 475 20.14 11.64 -16.80
C PHE A 475 20.64 12.69 -15.81
N LEU A 476 21.10 12.24 -14.65
CA LEU A 476 21.62 13.09 -13.58
C LEU A 476 23.15 13.19 -13.70
N THR A 477 23.65 14.42 -13.82
CA THR A 477 25.09 14.67 -13.93
C THR A 477 25.78 14.67 -12.56
N ASP A 478 27.11 14.57 -12.55
CA ASP A 478 27.91 14.77 -11.33
C ASP A 478 27.76 16.16 -10.70
N ALA A 479 27.44 17.17 -11.52
CA ALA A 479 27.16 18.53 -11.06
C ALA A 479 25.76 18.69 -10.43
N GLY A 480 24.93 17.64 -10.48
CA GLY A 480 23.55 17.67 -10.02
C GLY A 480 22.58 18.38 -10.96
N SER A 481 22.99 18.60 -12.21
CA SER A 481 22.07 19.03 -13.29
C SER A 481 21.40 17.81 -13.92
N VAL A 482 20.25 18.04 -14.56
CA VAL A 482 19.44 16.97 -15.16
C VAL A 482 19.26 17.23 -16.64
N LEU A 483 19.41 16.18 -17.43
CA LEU A 483 18.98 16.12 -18.83
C LEU A 483 17.75 15.20 -18.91
N ALA A 484 16.79 15.51 -19.78
CA ALA A 484 15.61 14.68 -20.00
C ALA A 484 15.34 14.45 -21.49
N THR A 485 14.72 13.32 -21.81
CA THR A 485 14.30 12.95 -23.17
C THR A 485 13.04 12.08 -23.12
N GLY A 486 12.25 12.09 -24.18
CA GLY A 486 10.99 11.37 -24.27
C GLY A 486 9.76 12.28 -24.32
N ASN A 487 8.62 11.70 -23.95
CA ASN A 487 7.33 12.34 -23.89
C ASN A 487 7.25 13.36 -22.73
N ASN A 488 6.85 14.60 -23.02
CA ASN A 488 6.71 15.66 -22.01
C ASN A 488 5.25 16.12 -21.83
N ARG A 489 4.28 15.26 -22.16
CA ARG A 489 2.87 15.52 -21.87
C ARG A 489 2.67 15.85 -20.39
N HIS A 490 1.83 16.85 -20.12
CA HIS A 490 1.60 17.41 -18.79
C HIS A 490 2.84 18.03 -18.13
N ASN A 491 3.90 18.31 -18.90
CA ASN A 491 5.19 18.78 -18.40
C ASN A 491 5.85 17.78 -17.42
N ARG A 492 5.64 16.47 -17.61
CA ARG A 492 6.19 15.43 -16.73
C ARG A 492 7.71 15.33 -16.76
N LEU A 493 8.37 15.87 -17.79
CA LEU A 493 9.83 15.99 -17.85
C LEU A 493 10.34 17.36 -17.39
N GLY A 494 9.43 18.31 -17.12
CA GLY A 494 9.76 19.64 -16.63
C GLY A 494 10.39 20.57 -17.69
N LEU A 495 10.30 20.21 -18.97
CA LEU A 495 10.96 20.92 -20.07
C LEU A 495 10.28 22.25 -20.46
N ASN A 496 9.04 22.49 -20.02
CA ASN A 496 8.36 23.75 -20.30
C ASN A 496 9.10 24.92 -19.62
N GLN A 497 9.35 26.00 -20.35
CA GLN A 497 9.97 27.20 -19.79
C GLN A 497 8.94 28.05 -19.04
N ARG A 498 9.27 28.50 -17.81
CA ARG A 498 8.52 29.57 -17.15
C ARG A 498 8.87 30.90 -17.82
N GLN A 499 7.92 31.53 -18.50
CA GLN A 499 8.05 32.92 -18.95
C GLN A 499 7.55 33.89 -17.87
N GLY A 500 8.15 35.08 -17.82
CA GLY A 500 7.74 36.15 -16.92
C GLY A 500 6.33 36.65 -17.21
N PHE A 501 5.68 37.22 -16.19
CA PHE A 501 4.27 37.65 -16.17
C PHE A 501 3.80 38.41 -17.43
N LEU A 502 4.67 39.24 -18.02
CA LEU A 502 4.33 40.04 -19.21
C LEU A 502 4.12 39.23 -20.49
N MET A 503 4.81 38.10 -20.66
CA MET A 503 4.65 37.24 -21.85
C MET A 503 3.45 36.29 -21.74
N THR A 504 3.04 35.97 -20.52
CA THR A 504 1.85 35.13 -20.23
C THR A 504 0.57 35.76 -20.78
N MET A 505 0.45 37.09 -20.75
CA MET A 505 -0.71 37.80 -21.31
C MET A 505 -0.75 37.82 -22.84
N LYS A 506 0.40 37.75 -23.53
CA LYS A 506 0.45 37.71 -25.01
C LYS A 506 0.12 36.33 -25.59
N ASN A 507 0.31 35.27 -24.81
CA ASN A 507 0.25 33.88 -25.31
C ASN A 507 -1.00 33.10 -24.86
N MET A 508 -2.05 33.76 -24.35
CA MET A 508 -3.33 33.10 -24.02
C MET A 508 -3.98 32.34 -25.18
N PHE A 509 -3.53 32.54 -26.42
CA PHE A 509 -4.05 31.89 -27.62
C PHE A 509 -3.14 30.81 -28.24
N ASN A 510 -1.91 30.62 -27.75
CA ASN A 510 -0.99 29.61 -28.27
C ASN A 510 -0.56 28.64 -27.17
N LYS A 511 -0.84 27.35 -27.35
CA LYS A 511 -0.32 26.26 -26.50
C LYS A 511 1.21 26.32 -26.48
N LEU A 512 1.78 26.56 -25.29
CA LEU A 512 3.23 26.59 -25.01
C LEU A 512 3.74 25.23 -24.48
N ASP A 513 3.02 24.14 -24.72
CA ASP A 513 3.46 22.81 -24.29
C ASP A 513 4.60 22.33 -25.19
N VAL A 514 5.71 21.93 -24.56
CA VAL A 514 6.75 21.17 -25.25
C VAL A 514 6.27 19.72 -25.28
N ASP A 515 5.85 19.22 -26.44
CA ASP A 515 5.24 17.89 -26.58
C ASP A 515 6.20 16.74 -26.19
N GLY A 516 7.52 16.92 -26.40
CA GLY A 516 8.57 15.96 -26.06
C GLY A 516 9.90 16.30 -26.72
N VAL A 517 10.98 15.61 -26.36
CA VAL A 517 12.31 15.81 -26.97
C VAL A 517 13.01 14.47 -27.22
N LYS A 518 13.56 14.29 -28.44
CA LYS A 518 14.19 13.03 -28.86
C LYS A 518 15.68 12.95 -28.55
N GLU A 519 16.24 14.00 -27.96
CA GLU A 519 17.62 14.06 -27.53
C GLU A 519 17.73 14.59 -26.09
N PRO A 520 18.79 14.22 -25.35
CA PRO A 520 19.00 14.68 -23.97
C PRO A 520 19.01 16.20 -23.89
N THR A 521 17.95 16.77 -23.31
CA THR A 521 17.75 18.20 -23.23
C THR A 521 17.89 18.68 -21.78
N PRO A 522 18.68 19.74 -21.50
CA PRO A 522 18.85 20.25 -20.14
C PRO A 522 17.55 20.74 -19.50
N LEU A 523 17.29 20.26 -18.30
CA LEU A 523 16.15 20.64 -17.48
C LEU A 523 16.38 22.00 -16.79
N ARG A 524 16.15 23.10 -17.52
CA ARG A 524 16.42 24.46 -17.03
C ARG A 524 15.56 24.87 -15.83
N ALA A 525 14.38 24.27 -15.66
CA ALA A 525 13.50 24.54 -14.53
C ALA A 525 14.16 24.26 -13.16
N LEU A 526 15.13 23.34 -13.13
CA LEU A 526 15.89 22.97 -11.94
C LEU A 526 17.32 23.55 -11.92
N ALA A 527 17.67 24.47 -12.82
CA ALA A 527 19.04 24.97 -12.94
C ALA A 527 19.58 25.64 -11.67
N ARG A 528 18.70 26.11 -10.77
CA ARG A 528 19.07 26.70 -9.47
C ARG A 528 19.26 25.69 -8.34
N TYR A 529 18.97 24.42 -8.60
CA TYR A 529 19.00 23.35 -7.61
C TYR A 529 20.06 22.33 -7.96
N LYS A 530 20.67 21.74 -6.93
CA LYS A 530 21.49 20.54 -7.08
C LYS A 530 20.61 19.32 -6.83
N VAL A 531 20.33 18.57 -7.89
CA VAL A 531 19.49 17.37 -7.85
C VAL A 531 20.27 16.20 -7.23
N ILE A 532 19.62 15.50 -6.30
CA ILE A 532 20.16 14.31 -5.61
C ILE A 532 19.56 13.03 -6.18
N TYR A 533 18.24 13.01 -6.37
CA TYR A 533 17.49 11.82 -6.76
C TYR A 533 16.26 12.19 -7.60
N ILE A 534 15.85 11.29 -8.49
CA ILE A 534 14.71 11.45 -9.38
C ILE A 534 13.82 10.21 -9.27
N SER A 535 12.51 10.42 -9.21
CA SER A 535 11.52 9.36 -9.33
C SER A 535 10.54 9.74 -10.43
N MET A 536 10.39 8.88 -11.44
CA MET A 536 9.51 9.10 -12.58
C MET A 536 8.27 8.21 -12.41
N GLY A 537 7.11 8.82 -12.26
CA GLY A 537 5.81 8.16 -12.32
C GLY A 537 5.25 8.14 -13.75
N PRO A 538 4.02 7.62 -13.93
CA PRO A 538 3.37 7.56 -15.24
C PRO A 538 3.11 8.94 -15.85
N GLU A 539 2.69 9.90 -15.03
CA GLU A 539 2.24 11.23 -15.49
C GLU A 539 2.96 12.38 -14.77
N HIS A 540 3.87 12.07 -13.84
CA HIS A 540 4.58 13.05 -13.03
C HIS A 540 6.01 12.61 -12.72
N THR A 541 6.84 13.57 -12.33
CA THR A 541 8.20 13.32 -11.82
C THR A 541 8.38 14.06 -10.51
N ALA A 542 8.99 13.38 -9.54
CA ALA A 542 9.43 13.95 -8.28
C ALA A 542 10.96 13.98 -8.23
N VAL A 543 11.51 15.11 -7.80
CA VAL A 543 12.95 15.35 -7.75
C VAL A 543 13.35 15.81 -6.36
N LEU A 544 14.29 15.11 -5.73
CA LEU A 544 14.90 15.51 -4.48
C LEU A 544 16.08 16.45 -4.78
N VAL A 545 16.07 17.65 -4.20
CA VAL A 545 17.08 18.69 -4.42
C VAL A 545 17.69 19.20 -3.13
N GLU A 546 18.94 19.69 -3.16
CA GLU A 546 19.55 20.36 -2.01
C GLU A 546 18.95 21.77 -1.79
N PRO A 547 18.67 22.17 -0.51
CA PRO A 547 18.77 21.37 0.72
C PRO A 547 17.47 20.59 1.00
N ASN A 548 17.43 19.30 0.65
CA ASN A 548 16.35 18.32 0.88
C ASN A 548 14.90 18.75 0.57
N HIS A 549 14.66 19.54 -0.47
CA HIS A 549 13.30 19.81 -0.94
C HIS A 549 12.88 18.77 -1.98
N VAL A 550 11.59 18.46 -2.04
CA VAL A 550 11.00 17.69 -3.14
C VAL A 550 10.32 18.65 -4.09
N VAL A 551 10.73 18.63 -5.35
CA VAL A 551 10.09 19.37 -6.45
C VAL A 551 9.34 18.37 -7.31
N THR A 552 8.05 18.61 -7.52
CA THR A 552 7.22 17.80 -8.40
C THR A 552 6.76 18.60 -9.62
N PHE A 553 6.63 17.92 -10.75
CA PHE A 553 6.04 18.46 -11.98
C PHE A 553 5.36 17.32 -12.76
N GLY A 554 4.44 17.68 -13.65
CA GLY A 554 3.53 16.72 -14.27
C GLY A 554 2.10 16.87 -13.77
N ARG A 555 1.32 15.81 -13.94
CA ARG A 555 -0.08 15.72 -13.53
C ARG A 555 -0.24 14.66 -12.44
N ASN A 556 -0.99 15.02 -11.39
CA ASN A 556 -1.30 14.14 -10.27
C ASN A 556 -2.80 13.79 -10.26
N SER A 557 -3.27 13.07 -11.27
CA SER A 557 -4.69 12.68 -11.41
C SER A 557 -4.96 11.20 -11.15
N GLU A 558 -4.09 10.54 -10.40
CA GLU A 558 -4.27 9.17 -9.92
C GLU A 558 -4.50 9.17 -8.41
#